data_AF-A0A7Y2JMN4-F1
#
_entry.id   AF-A0A7Y2JMN4-F1
#
_cell.length_a   1.000
_cell.length_b   1.000
_cell.length_c   1.000
_cell.angle_alpha   90.00
_cell.angle_beta   90.00
_cell.angle_gamma   90.00
#
_symmetry.space_group_name_H-M   'P 1'
#
loop_
_entity.id
_entity.type
_entity.pdbx_description
1 polymer ?
#
loop_
_entity_poly.entity_id
_entity_poly.type
_entity_poly.pdbx_seq_one_letter_code
_entity_poly.pdbx_strand_id
1 'polypeptide(L)'
;MLVLLLKPVGNVGKAGTPLLQESAPPTLHETGLYVSTDTLKVDPAHLGFAPQYPLWTDGATKRRWISLPPGDLIDASDADAWEFPIGTRFWKEFSFDGRPVETRYMERRRSDRTWLFATYAWDAHGRSAVLVGGRGIHRAYGFGDGTAHAIPAIADCGACHLSGRSPVLGFSALQLSDDRDPNALHVEPSPSPDLTLSALVERGLVSGLDATLVLAPPRTSTASATQRTALGYLHGNCGHCHNPYGPLSRLGLYLRQSADPGRSAALSTTFRMPLVRAPAGILPGTDFRIAPGDPHLSAIPQRMAARATALQMPPIGTARVDAEAVDLINRWITEARIPHASDQQNVSN
;
A
#
# COMPACT_ATOMS: atom_id res chain seq x y z
N MET A 1 0.05 58.12 -14.32
CA MET A 1 0.64 57.55 -13.09
C MET A 1 0.11 56.13 -12.94
N LEU A 2 1.00 55.18 -13.24
CA LEU A 2 0.99 53.71 -13.07
C LEU A 2 -0.36 52.96 -12.89
N VAL A 3 -0.80 52.32 -13.98
CA VAL A 3 -1.73 51.17 -13.97
C VAL A 3 -0.92 49.94 -13.55
N LEU A 4 -1.17 49.40 -12.35
CA LEU A 4 -0.57 48.15 -11.91
C LEU A 4 -1.32 46.96 -12.53
N LEU A 5 -0.73 46.41 -13.60
CA LEU A 5 -1.02 45.09 -14.14
C LEU A 5 -0.59 44.02 -13.13
N LEU A 6 -1.56 43.43 -12.43
CA LEU A 6 -1.36 42.19 -11.67
C LEU A 6 -1.19 41.04 -12.68
N LYS A 7 0.06 40.60 -12.86
CA LYS A 7 0.41 39.38 -13.59
C LYS A 7 -0.19 38.15 -12.87
N PRO A 8 -0.59 37.10 -13.62
CA PRO A 8 -1.10 35.88 -13.02
C PRO A 8 0.02 35.20 -12.23
N VAL A 9 -0.26 34.84 -10.98
CA VAL A 9 0.67 34.07 -10.15
C VAL A 9 0.85 32.70 -10.77
N GLY A 10 2.11 32.40 -11.07
CA GLY A 10 2.56 31.25 -11.82
C GLY A 10 2.25 29.92 -11.17
N ASN A 11 1.91 28.98 -12.05
CA ASN A 11 1.95 27.55 -11.88
C ASN A 11 3.34 27.11 -11.38
N VAL A 12 3.43 26.52 -10.19
CA VAL A 12 4.63 25.82 -9.71
C VAL A 12 4.22 24.39 -9.33
N GLY A 13 3.97 23.58 -10.35
CA GLY A 13 4.19 22.15 -10.25
C GLY A 13 5.70 21.90 -10.41
N LYS A 14 6.37 21.43 -9.36
CA LYS A 14 7.70 20.83 -9.53
C LYS A 14 7.52 19.52 -10.29
N ALA A 15 8.20 19.41 -11.43
CA ALA A 15 8.27 18.22 -12.26
C ALA A 15 8.74 17.03 -11.42
N GLY A 16 7.86 16.02 -11.28
CA GLY A 16 8.28 14.69 -10.83
C GLY A 16 9.10 14.03 -11.93
N THR A 17 10.08 13.21 -11.54
CA THR A 17 10.76 12.28 -12.45
C THR A 17 9.70 11.51 -13.24
N PRO A 18 9.70 11.54 -14.58
CA PRO A 18 8.68 10.86 -15.36
C PRO A 18 8.74 9.35 -15.06
N LEU A 19 7.56 8.74 -14.87
CA LEU A 19 7.43 7.29 -14.81
C LEU A 19 7.63 6.77 -16.25
N LEU A 20 8.80 6.22 -16.54
CA LEU A 20 9.21 5.91 -17.92
C LEU A 20 8.76 4.52 -18.39
N GLN A 21 7.48 4.33 -18.68
CA GLN A 21 6.99 3.05 -19.21
C GLN A 21 7.51 2.72 -20.62
N GLU A 22 7.83 3.72 -21.44
CA GLU A 22 8.12 3.56 -22.88
C GLU A 22 9.37 2.73 -23.19
N SER A 23 10.28 2.58 -22.23
CA SER A 23 11.47 1.73 -22.38
C SER A 23 11.43 0.49 -21.48
N ALA A 24 10.24 0.11 -20.99
CA ALA A 24 10.04 -1.20 -20.39
C ALA A 24 10.06 -2.30 -21.48
N PRO A 25 10.47 -3.54 -21.15
CA PRO A 25 10.33 -4.65 -22.07
C PRO A 25 8.89 -4.77 -22.61
N PRO A 26 8.68 -5.10 -23.90
CA PRO A 26 7.34 -5.25 -24.48
C PRO A 26 6.54 -6.42 -23.89
N THR A 27 7.22 -7.44 -23.34
CA THR A 27 6.57 -8.62 -22.74
C THR A 27 7.06 -8.86 -21.31
N LEU A 28 6.21 -9.49 -20.48
CA LEU A 28 6.59 -9.85 -19.11
C LEU A 28 7.78 -10.81 -19.09
N HIS A 29 7.87 -11.72 -20.07
CA HIS A 29 8.98 -12.67 -20.16
C HIS A 29 10.34 -11.94 -20.22
N GLU A 30 10.44 -10.90 -21.05
CA GLU A 30 11.69 -10.16 -21.24
C GLU A 30 12.13 -9.38 -20.00
N THR A 31 11.28 -9.27 -18.97
CA THR A 31 11.72 -8.75 -17.66
C THR A 31 12.65 -9.71 -16.91
N GLY A 32 12.67 -10.98 -17.32
CA GLY A 32 13.45 -12.05 -16.72
C GLY A 32 12.78 -12.75 -15.55
N LEU A 33 11.47 -12.56 -15.31
CA LEU A 33 10.75 -13.20 -14.20
C LEU A 33 10.78 -14.73 -14.25
N TYR A 34 10.72 -15.32 -15.45
CA TYR A 34 10.61 -16.77 -15.63
C TYR A 34 11.87 -17.37 -16.26
N VAL A 35 12.27 -18.58 -15.82
CA VAL A 35 13.35 -19.35 -16.48
C VAL A 35 12.93 -19.88 -17.85
N SER A 36 11.62 -20.04 -18.08
CA SER A 36 11.06 -20.61 -19.30
C SER A 36 9.65 -20.07 -19.52
N THR A 37 9.36 -19.67 -20.76
CA THR A 37 8.03 -19.20 -21.20
C THR A 37 6.98 -20.28 -21.15
N ASP A 38 7.37 -21.53 -21.44
CA ASP A 38 6.41 -22.61 -21.65
C ASP A 38 5.84 -23.11 -20.32
N THR A 39 6.66 -23.05 -19.27
CA THR A 39 6.29 -23.52 -17.93
C THR A 39 5.86 -22.40 -16.99
N LEU A 40 6.14 -21.14 -17.34
CA LEU A 40 5.99 -19.97 -16.45
C LEU A 40 6.57 -20.20 -15.06
N LYS A 41 7.64 -21.00 -14.99
CA LYS A 41 8.37 -21.27 -13.75
C LYS A 41 9.20 -20.04 -13.42
N VAL A 42 8.90 -19.42 -12.27
CA VAL A 42 9.67 -18.26 -11.78
C VAL A 42 11.12 -18.65 -11.58
N ASP A 43 12.02 -17.76 -11.96
CA ASP A 43 13.45 -17.93 -11.69
C ASP A 43 13.70 -18.04 -10.18
N PRO A 44 14.33 -19.13 -9.69
CA PRO A 44 14.61 -19.29 -8.26
C PRO A 44 15.53 -18.21 -7.69
N ALA A 45 16.23 -17.44 -8.53
CA ALA A 45 16.96 -16.25 -8.09
C ALA A 45 16.04 -15.10 -7.65
N HIS A 46 14.76 -15.12 -8.05
CA HIS A 46 13.77 -14.13 -7.62
C HIS A 46 13.06 -14.61 -6.37
N LEU A 47 13.36 -13.95 -5.26
CA LEU A 47 12.87 -14.33 -3.95
C LEU A 47 11.41 -13.92 -3.80
N GLY A 48 10.55 -14.89 -3.54
CA GLY A 48 9.16 -14.61 -3.20
C GLY A 48 9.04 -13.96 -1.82
N PHE A 49 8.07 -13.06 -1.65
CA PHE A 49 7.73 -12.50 -0.33
C PHE A 49 6.24 -12.14 -0.24
N ALA A 50 5.74 -11.99 0.99
CA ALA A 50 4.39 -11.48 1.26
C ALA A 50 4.43 -10.40 2.36
N PRO A 51 3.84 -9.21 2.14
CA PRO A 51 3.66 -8.22 3.21
C PRO A 51 2.68 -8.72 4.27
N GLN A 52 2.93 -8.40 5.54
CA GLN A 52 2.01 -8.67 6.64
C GLN A 52 0.65 -7.97 6.47
N TYR A 53 0.63 -6.73 5.99
CA TYR A 53 -0.59 -5.98 5.70
C TYR A 53 -0.68 -5.69 4.20
N PRO A 54 -1.24 -6.63 3.41
CA PRO A 54 -1.29 -6.50 1.96
C PRO A 54 -2.29 -5.43 1.51
N LEU A 55 -1.94 -4.75 0.41
CA LEU A 55 -2.88 -3.92 -0.33
C LEU A 55 -4.00 -4.80 -0.91
N TRP A 56 -5.24 -4.55 -0.50
CA TRP A 56 -6.43 -5.16 -1.03
C TRP A 56 -6.81 -4.57 -2.40
N THR A 57 -7.35 -5.42 -3.28
CA THR A 57 -7.66 -5.06 -4.67
C THR A 57 -8.77 -6.00 -5.16
N ASP A 58 -10.02 -5.68 -4.88
CA ASP A 58 -11.23 -6.38 -5.38
C ASP A 58 -11.29 -7.90 -5.14
N GLY A 59 -10.55 -8.40 -4.14
CA GLY A 59 -10.41 -9.83 -3.84
C GLY A 59 -9.31 -10.56 -4.62
N ALA A 60 -8.44 -9.84 -5.33
CA ALA A 60 -7.32 -10.45 -6.06
C ALA A 60 -6.37 -11.20 -5.13
N THR A 61 -6.04 -12.45 -5.48
CA THR A 61 -4.87 -13.13 -4.92
C THR A 61 -3.62 -12.54 -5.55
N LYS A 62 -2.53 -12.45 -4.77
CA LYS A 62 -1.31 -11.79 -5.23
C LYS A 62 -0.08 -12.58 -4.86
N ARG A 63 0.89 -12.58 -5.77
CA ARG A 63 2.24 -13.12 -5.57
C ARG A 63 3.25 -12.02 -5.87
N ARG A 64 4.34 -11.98 -5.11
CA ARG A 64 5.40 -10.97 -5.29
C ARG A 64 6.76 -11.61 -5.28
N TRP A 65 7.67 -10.97 -6.02
CA TRP A 65 9.05 -11.36 -6.08
C TRP A 65 9.96 -10.14 -6.08
N ILE A 66 11.15 -10.31 -5.52
CA ILE A 66 12.26 -9.37 -5.58
C ILE A 66 13.48 -10.06 -6.22
N SER A 67 14.18 -9.34 -7.10
CA SER A 67 15.50 -9.71 -7.60
C SER A 67 16.49 -8.65 -7.16
N LEU A 68 17.57 -9.05 -6.50
CA LEU A 68 18.68 -8.18 -6.14
C LEU A 68 19.87 -8.43 -7.08
N PRO A 69 20.64 -7.40 -7.46
CA PRO A 69 21.90 -7.60 -8.16
C PRO A 69 22.86 -8.46 -7.32
N PRO A 70 23.61 -9.39 -7.92
CA PRO A 70 24.54 -10.24 -7.18
C PRO A 70 25.56 -9.44 -6.38
N GLY A 71 25.69 -9.72 -5.08
CA GLY A 71 26.65 -9.09 -4.18
C GLY A 71 26.24 -7.72 -3.63
N ASP A 72 25.16 -7.13 -4.12
CA ASP A 72 24.64 -5.86 -3.61
C ASP A 72 23.64 -6.08 -2.45
N LEU A 73 23.58 -5.13 -1.51
CA LEU A 73 22.74 -5.17 -0.32
C LEU A 73 21.69 -4.06 -0.34
N ILE A 74 20.54 -4.30 0.29
CA ILE A 74 19.56 -3.28 0.61
C ILE A 74 20.05 -2.49 1.82
N ASP A 75 20.14 -1.16 1.71
CA ASP A 75 20.40 -0.30 2.87
C ASP A 75 19.12 -0.17 3.69
N ALA A 76 19.14 -0.75 4.89
CA ALA A 76 18.05 -0.79 5.84
C ALA A 76 18.34 0.05 7.10
N SER A 77 19.30 0.99 7.03
CA SER A 77 19.64 1.91 8.13
C SER A 77 18.48 2.76 8.62
N ASP A 78 17.54 3.11 7.73
CA ASP A 78 16.24 3.65 8.11
C ASP A 78 15.15 2.59 7.91
N ALA A 79 14.67 1.99 9.00
CA ALA A 79 13.70 0.90 8.99
C ALA A 79 12.37 1.21 8.25
N ASP A 80 12.04 2.50 8.06
CA ASP A 80 10.83 2.97 7.37
C ASP A 80 11.08 3.41 5.92
N ALA A 81 12.33 3.46 5.48
CA ALA A 81 12.72 4.01 4.19
C ALA A 81 13.97 3.32 3.61
N TRP A 82 13.84 2.03 3.28
CA TRP A 82 14.94 1.26 2.69
C TRP A 82 15.36 1.77 1.32
N GLU A 83 16.67 1.72 1.07
CA GLU A 83 17.26 2.02 -0.24
C GLU A 83 17.74 0.74 -0.94
N PHE A 84 17.31 0.56 -2.18
CA PHE A 84 17.57 -0.67 -2.93
C PHE A 84 18.73 -0.51 -3.91
N PRO A 85 19.63 -1.46 -4.11
CA PRO A 85 20.72 -1.30 -5.07
C PRO A 85 20.23 -1.14 -6.51
N ILE A 86 21.04 -0.49 -7.35
CA ILE A 86 20.73 -0.33 -8.78
C ILE A 86 20.70 -1.70 -9.46
N GLY A 87 19.63 -1.97 -10.20
CA GLY A 87 19.32 -3.26 -10.82
C GLY A 87 18.33 -4.11 -10.00
N THR A 88 17.90 -3.62 -8.83
CA THR A 88 16.81 -4.25 -8.08
C THR A 88 15.54 -4.26 -8.92
N ARG A 89 14.87 -5.42 -8.97
CA ARG A 89 13.59 -5.59 -9.66
C ARG A 89 12.53 -6.14 -8.73
N PHE A 90 11.29 -5.72 -8.94
CA PHE A 90 10.12 -6.25 -8.25
C PHE A 90 9.06 -6.66 -9.26
N TRP A 91 8.33 -7.73 -8.94
CA TRP A 91 7.13 -8.14 -9.65
C TRP A 91 5.99 -8.36 -8.66
N LYS A 92 4.79 -7.98 -9.07
CA LYS A 92 3.55 -8.24 -8.33
C LYS A 92 2.47 -8.71 -9.30
N GLU A 93 2.13 -9.98 -9.22
CA GLU A 93 1.09 -10.61 -10.04
C GLU A 93 -0.25 -10.55 -9.28
N PHE A 94 -1.32 -10.21 -9.99
CA PHE A 94 -2.69 -10.18 -9.51
C PHE A 94 -3.50 -11.21 -10.26
N SER A 95 -4.18 -12.08 -9.53
CA SER A 95 -5.02 -13.13 -10.09
C SER A 95 -6.43 -13.07 -9.52
N PHE A 96 -7.41 -13.42 -10.36
CA PHE A 96 -8.81 -13.61 -9.98
C PHE A 96 -9.22 -15.01 -10.40
N ASP A 97 -9.90 -15.75 -9.51
CA ASP A 97 -10.36 -17.12 -9.76
C ASP A 97 -9.24 -18.05 -10.28
N GLY A 98 -8.03 -17.87 -9.75
CA GLY A 98 -6.83 -18.63 -10.13
C GLY A 98 -6.20 -18.24 -11.46
N ARG A 99 -6.76 -17.26 -12.19
CA ARG A 99 -6.22 -16.76 -13.45
C ARG A 99 -5.44 -15.46 -13.26
N PRO A 100 -4.19 -15.36 -13.75
CA PRO A 100 -3.45 -14.12 -13.73
C PRO A 100 -4.09 -13.11 -14.68
N VAL A 101 -4.17 -11.84 -14.24
CA VAL A 101 -4.79 -10.75 -15.01
C VAL A 101 -3.79 -9.63 -15.27
N GLU A 102 -3.00 -9.26 -14.26
CA GLU A 102 -1.91 -8.29 -14.44
C GLU A 102 -0.67 -8.69 -13.65
N THR A 103 0.50 -8.31 -14.16
CA THR A 103 1.75 -8.29 -13.40
C THR A 103 2.36 -6.89 -13.46
N ARG A 104 2.53 -6.26 -12.29
CA ARG A 104 3.21 -4.98 -12.15
C ARG A 104 4.70 -5.21 -11.93
N TYR A 105 5.52 -4.41 -12.60
CA TYR A 105 6.96 -4.52 -12.63
C TYR A 105 7.60 -3.20 -12.22
N MET A 106 8.65 -3.28 -11.42
CA MET A 106 9.51 -2.15 -11.07
C MET A 106 10.97 -2.53 -11.23
N GLU A 107 11.80 -1.57 -11.64
CA GLU A 107 13.26 -1.73 -11.72
C GLU A 107 13.96 -0.44 -11.31
N ARG A 108 14.97 -0.53 -10.44
CA ARG A 108 15.89 0.60 -10.19
C ARG A 108 16.95 0.62 -11.29
N ARG A 109 16.79 1.48 -12.30
CA ARG A 109 17.58 1.45 -13.53
C ARG A 109 19.04 1.86 -13.36
N ARG A 110 19.91 1.20 -14.13
CA ARG A 110 21.33 1.59 -14.26
C ARG A 110 21.52 2.88 -15.06
N SER A 111 20.70 3.12 -16.08
CA SER A 111 20.88 4.21 -17.05
C SER A 111 20.80 5.61 -16.43
N ASP A 112 19.84 5.82 -15.52
CA ASP A 112 19.52 7.14 -14.97
C ASP A 112 19.33 7.12 -13.45
N ARG A 113 19.52 5.95 -12.80
CA ARG A 113 19.35 5.74 -11.36
C ARG A 113 17.91 5.96 -10.86
N THR A 114 16.94 6.04 -11.77
CA THR A 114 15.51 6.22 -11.45
C THR A 114 14.79 4.88 -11.33
N TRP A 115 13.52 4.92 -10.92
CA TRP A 115 12.65 3.75 -10.92
C TRP A 115 11.81 3.70 -12.20
N LEU A 116 11.91 2.59 -12.90
CA LEU A 116 10.97 2.16 -13.91
C LEU A 116 9.72 1.58 -13.25
N PHE A 117 8.57 1.88 -13.84
CA PHE A 117 7.29 1.27 -13.50
C PHE A 117 6.62 0.79 -14.79
N ALA A 118 6.14 -0.44 -14.80
CA ALA A 118 5.41 -1.01 -15.92
C ALA A 118 4.31 -1.95 -15.41
N THR A 119 3.30 -2.18 -16.24
CA THR A 119 2.28 -3.19 -15.98
C THR A 119 2.06 -4.00 -17.23
N TYR A 120 1.94 -5.32 -17.07
CA TYR A 120 1.69 -6.27 -18.13
C TYR A 120 0.32 -6.90 -17.93
N ALA A 121 -0.49 -6.95 -18.99
CA ALA A 121 -1.80 -7.60 -18.97
C ALA A 121 -1.67 -9.01 -19.54
N TRP A 122 -2.16 -9.99 -18.80
CA TRP A 122 -2.19 -11.39 -19.23
C TRP A 122 -3.30 -11.62 -20.27
N ASP A 123 -3.05 -12.55 -21.18
CA ASP A 123 -4.09 -13.08 -22.04
C ASP A 123 -5.10 -13.94 -21.24
N ALA A 124 -6.25 -14.22 -21.85
CA ALA A 124 -7.33 -14.98 -21.20
C ALA A 124 -6.93 -16.43 -20.83
N HIS A 125 -5.84 -16.95 -21.41
CA HIS A 125 -5.31 -18.28 -21.17
C HIS A 125 -4.18 -18.30 -20.13
N GLY A 126 -3.73 -17.13 -19.66
CA GLY A 126 -2.61 -17.00 -18.72
C GLY A 126 -1.27 -17.45 -19.30
N ARG A 127 -1.03 -17.33 -20.61
CA ARG A 127 0.20 -17.83 -21.27
C ARG A 127 1.17 -16.73 -21.65
N SER A 128 0.66 -15.57 -22.06
CA SER A 128 1.46 -14.40 -22.42
C SER A 128 0.95 -13.16 -21.70
N ALA A 129 1.86 -12.25 -21.38
CA ALA A 129 1.52 -10.94 -20.83
C ALA A 129 2.29 -9.83 -21.53
N VAL A 130 1.56 -8.84 -22.02
CA VAL A 130 2.07 -7.75 -22.85
C VAL A 130 1.99 -6.41 -22.12
N LEU A 131 2.93 -5.52 -22.43
CA LEU A 131 3.00 -4.20 -21.81
C LEU A 131 1.70 -3.42 -22.05
N VAL A 132 1.09 -2.93 -20.97
CA VAL A 132 -0.12 -2.13 -21.00
C VAL A 132 0.20 -0.72 -21.47
N GLY A 133 -0.59 -0.11 -22.35
CA GLY A 133 -0.37 1.30 -22.73
C GLY A 133 -0.53 2.26 -21.54
N GLY A 134 0.07 3.45 -21.60
CA GLY A 134 0.09 4.40 -20.47
C GLY A 134 -1.27 4.82 -19.90
N ARG A 135 -2.38 4.59 -20.63
CA ARG A 135 -3.76 4.84 -20.17
C ARG A 135 -4.36 3.72 -19.31
N GLY A 136 -3.70 2.58 -19.15
CA GLY A 136 -4.24 1.43 -18.43
C GLY A 136 -5.32 0.68 -19.23
N ILE A 137 -6.05 -0.21 -18.55
CA ILE A 137 -7.17 -1.00 -19.09
C ILE A 137 -8.35 -0.94 -18.11
N HIS A 138 -9.44 -0.29 -18.50
CA HIS A 138 -10.57 -0.01 -17.60
C HIS A 138 -11.38 -1.23 -17.15
N ARG A 139 -11.39 -2.31 -17.93
CA ARG A 139 -12.17 -3.54 -17.65
C ARG A 139 -11.33 -4.78 -17.93
N ALA A 140 -10.17 -4.87 -17.27
CA ALA A 140 -9.22 -5.97 -17.45
C ALA A 140 -9.78 -7.31 -16.96
N TYR A 141 -10.67 -7.29 -15.96
CA TYR A 141 -11.40 -8.47 -15.50
C TYR A 141 -12.82 -8.09 -15.07
N GLY A 142 -13.83 -8.73 -15.66
CA GLY A 142 -15.23 -8.50 -15.28
C GLY A 142 -15.65 -9.40 -14.13
N PHE A 143 -16.37 -8.83 -13.16
CA PHE A 143 -17.00 -9.57 -12.07
C PHE A 143 -18.47 -9.87 -12.40
N GLY A 144 -19.03 -10.90 -11.76
CA GLY A 144 -20.42 -11.34 -11.99
C GLY A 144 -21.50 -10.32 -11.58
N ASP A 145 -21.13 -9.33 -10.77
CA ASP A 145 -22.01 -8.23 -10.33
C ASP A 145 -22.00 -7.01 -11.30
N GLY A 146 -21.35 -7.13 -12.46
CA GLY A 146 -21.23 -6.08 -13.47
C GLY A 146 -20.06 -5.11 -13.24
N THR A 147 -19.46 -5.10 -12.05
CA THR A 147 -18.24 -4.35 -11.79
C THR A 147 -17.04 -4.99 -12.51
N ALA A 148 -15.91 -4.31 -12.56
CA ALA A 148 -14.71 -4.83 -13.20
C ALA A 148 -13.44 -4.28 -12.56
N HIS A 149 -12.41 -5.12 -12.49
CA HIS A 149 -11.05 -4.71 -12.17
C HIS A 149 -10.49 -3.88 -13.33
N ALA A 150 -9.89 -2.75 -12.99
CA ALA A 150 -9.14 -1.92 -13.90
C ALA A 150 -7.64 -2.06 -13.64
N ILE A 151 -6.86 -2.19 -14.71
CA ILE A 151 -5.42 -1.94 -14.64
C ILE A 151 -5.24 -0.40 -14.71
N PRO A 152 -4.70 0.25 -13.67
CA PRO A 152 -4.60 1.72 -13.63
C PRO A 152 -3.71 2.28 -14.73
N ALA A 153 -3.90 3.57 -15.03
CA ALA A 153 -2.94 4.30 -15.87
C ALA A 153 -1.60 4.42 -15.16
N ILE A 154 -0.50 4.54 -15.91
CA ILE A 154 0.84 4.64 -15.30
C ILE A 154 0.97 5.87 -14.39
N ALA A 155 0.28 6.97 -14.72
CA ALA A 155 0.25 8.16 -13.89
C ALA A 155 -0.37 7.90 -12.50
N ASP A 156 -1.36 7.00 -12.41
CA ASP A 156 -1.99 6.64 -11.14
C ASP A 156 -1.05 5.82 -10.25
N CYS A 157 -0.16 5.02 -10.84
CA CYS A 157 0.89 4.32 -10.08
C CYS A 157 1.77 5.31 -9.31
N GLY A 158 2.07 6.47 -9.92
CA GLY A 158 2.84 7.55 -9.29
C GLY A 158 2.21 8.11 -8.03
N ALA A 159 0.88 8.17 -7.97
CA ALA A 159 0.15 8.68 -6.81
C ALA A 159 0.42 7.86 -5.53
N CYS A 160 0.83 6.60 -5.67
CA CYS A 160 1.23 5.74 -4.55
C CYS A 160 2.75 5.62 -4.43
N HIS A 161 3.43 5.32 -5.53
CA HIS A 161 4.85 4.97 -5.52
C HIS A 161 5.80 6.17 -5.44
N LEU A 162 5.33 7.39 -5.74
CA LEU A 162 6.12 8.62 -5.60
C LEU A 162 5.70 9.47 -4.38
N SER A 163 4.88 8.91 -3.50
CA SER A 163 4.26 9.62 -2.37
C SER A 163 4.97 9.40 -1.03
N GLY A 164 6.19 8.86 -1.03
CA GLY A 164 6.94 8.54 0.18
C GLY A 164 8.45 8.59 -0.02
N ARG A 165 9.19 8.26 1.03
CA ARG A 165 10.66 8.23 1.02
C ARG A 165 11.26 7.03 0.28
N SER A 166 10.52 5.91 0.26
CA SER A 166 10.85 4.74 -0.54
C SER A 166 9.70 4.44 -1.50
N PRO A 167 9.99 4.18 -2.80
CA PRO A 167 8.96 3.91 -3.79
C PRO A 167 8.46 2.46 -3.78
N VAL A 168 9.14 1.57 -3.07
CA VAL A 168 8.73 0.16 -2.94
C VAL A 168 7.68 0.07 -1.84
N LEU A 169 6.51 -0.48 -2.18
CA LEU A 169 5.37 -0.61 -1.27
C LEU A 169 5.26 -2.06 -0.79
N GLY A 170 5.02 -2.26 0.52
CA GLY A 170 4.88 -3.59 1.09
C GLY A 170 6.20 -4.35 1.29
N PHE A 171 7.35 -3.69 1.21
CA PHE A 171 8.68 -4.25 1.49
C PHE A 171 9.44 -3.29 2.42
N SER A 172 9.29 -3.49 3.72
CA SER A 172 9.89 -2.68 4.78
C SER A 172 10.05 -3.52 6.06
N ALA A 173 10.74 -3.01 7.07
CA ALA A 173 10.94 -3.72 8.33
C ALA A 173 9.62 -4.17 8.97
N LEU A 174 8.62 -3.28 9.05
CA LEU A 174 7.30 -3.63 9.60
C LEU A 174 6.55 -4.65 8.75
N GLN A 175 6.60 -4.53 7.42
CA GLN A 175 5.86 -5.42 6.52
C GLN A 175 6.46 -6.83 6.43
N LEU A 176 7.78 -6.95 6.65
CA LEU A 176 8.51 -8.21 6.65
C LEU A 176 8.82 -8.74 8.06
N SER A 177 8.26 -8.10 9.09
CA SER A 177 8.46 -8.50 10.48
C SER A 177 8.12 -9.98 10.69
N ASP A 178 8.97 -10.66 11.47
CA ASP A 178 8.76 -12.03 11.92
C ASP A 178 7.57 -12.12 12.91
N ASP A 179 7.28 -11.06 13.68
CA ASP A 179 6.10 -10.98 14.57
C ASP A 179 4.87 -10.53 13.79
N ARG A 180 4.26 -11.48 13.07
CA ARG A 180 3.06 -11.21 12.26
C ARG A 180 1.81 -10.97 13.09
N ASP A 181 0.97 -10.04 12.65
CA ASP A 181 -0.38 -9.91 13.21
C ASP A 181 -1.23 -11.10 12.76
N PRO A 182 -1.62 -12.02 13.67
CA PRO A 182 -2.37 -13.22 13.29
C PRO A 182 -3.77 -12.91 12.76
N ASN A 183 -4.27 -11.69 13.00
CA ASN A 183 -5.59 -11.25 12.59
C ASN A 183 -5.58 -10.37 11.34
N ALA A 184 -4.41 -10.15 10.72
CA ALA A 184 -4.31 -9.35 9.50
C ALA A 184 -5.31 -9.84 8.44
N LEU A 185 -6.04 -8.90 7.84
CA LEU A 185 -6.98 -9.24 6.77
C LEU A 185 -6.24 -9.54 5.47
N HIS A 186 -6.84 -10.41 4.65
CA HIS A 186 -6.40 -10.69 3.28
C HIS A 186 -4.95 -11.19 3.17
N VAL A 187 -4.44 -11.85 4.21
CA VAL A 187 -3.08 -12.42 4.24
C VAL A 187 -2.87 -13.26 3.01
N GLU A 188 -1.77 -12.96 2.32
CA GLU A 188 -1.42 -13.66 1.09
C GLU A 188 -0.66 -14.94 1.42
N PRO A 189 -0.79 -15.99 0.57
CA PRO A 189 0.02 -17.18 0.72
C PRO A 189 1.50 -16.80 0.69
N SER A 190 2.20 -17.08 1.78
CA SER A 190 3.64 -16.86 1.80
C SER A 190 4.31 -17.86 0.85
N PRO A 191 5.22 -17.40 -0.04
CA PRO A 191 6.11 -18.32 -0.71
C PRO A 191 6.97 -19.03 0.34
N SER A 192 7.30 -20.29 0.11
CA SER A 192 8.18 -21.07 0.99
C SER A 192 9.57 -21.20 0.36
N PRO A 193 10.65 -20.87 1.09
CA PRO A 193 10.66 -20.19 2.40
C PRO A 193 10.22 -18.71 2.30
N ASP A 194 9.51 -18.20 3.32
CA ASP A 194 9.12 -16.78 3.39
C ASP A 194 10.36 -15.90 3.51
N LEU A 195 10.29 -14.69 2.96
CA LEU A 195 11.34 -13.69 3.05
C LEU A 195 10.98 -12.68 4.14
N THR A 196 11.20 -13.07 5.40
CA THR A 196 11.04 -12.21 6.58
C THR A 196 12.28 -11.34 6.84
N LEU A 197 12.21 -10.47 7.85
CA LEU A 197 13.30 -9.61 8.27
C LEU A 197 14.51 -10.44 8.75
N SER A 198 14.29 -11.46 9.58
CA SER A 198 15.35 -12.40 9.98
C SER A 198 15.96 -13.11 8.77
N ALA A 199 15.14 -13.62 7.84
CA ALA A 199 15.62 -14.29 6.64
C ALA A 199 16.47 -13.38 5.73
N LEU A 200 16.16 -12.08 5.65
CA LEU A 200 16.98 -11.11 4.92
C LEU A 200 18.36 -10.93 5.57
N VAL A 201 18.42 -10.90 6.90
CA VAL A 201 19.68 -10.78 7.66
C VAL A 201 20.50 -12.06 7.54
N GLU A 202 19.90 -13.23 7.73
CA GLU A 202 20.57 -14.54 7.63
C GLU A 202 21.16 -14.79 6.24
N ARG A 203 20.48 -14.34 5.19
CA ARG A 203 20.96 -14.43 3.80
C ARG A 203 21.95 -13.33 3.42
N GLY A 204 22.22 -12.39 4.32
CA GLY A 204 23.10 -11.26 4.06
C GLY A 204 22.61 -10.40 2.89
N LEU A 205 21.31 -10.07 2.85
CA LEU A 205 20.69 -9.26 1.79
C LEU A 205 20.43 -7.81 2.20
N VAL A 206 20.66 -7.47 3.46
CA VAL A 206 20.47 -6.14 4.04
C VAL A 206 21.75 -5.68 4.75
N SER A 207 21.97 -4.36 4.79
CA SER A 207 23.02 -3.70 5.57
C SER A 207 22.43 -2.58 6.41
N GLY A 208 23.07 -2.28 7.55
CA GLY A 208 22.69 -1.14 8.38
C GLY A 208 21.40 -1.31 9.20
N LEU A 209 20.69 -2.43 9.06
CA LEU A 209 19.51 -2.73 9.87
C LEU A 209 19.89 -2.75 11.36
N ASP A 210 19.12 -2.05 12.19
CA ASP A 210 19.25 -2.13 13.64
C ASP A 210 18.99 -3.58 14.11
N ALA A 211 19.99 -4.20 14.73
CA ALA A 211 19.92 -5.57 15.21
C ALA A 211 18.80 -5.78 16.26
N THR A 212 18.37 -4.72 16.96
CA THR A 212 17.25 -4.80 17.90
C THR A 212 15.93 -5.14 17.21
N LEU A 213 15.77 -4.79 15.92
CA LEU A 213 14.59 -5.15 15.12
C LEU A 213 14.54 -6.63 14.74
N VAL A 214 15.64 -7.36 14.86
CA VAL A 214 15.64 -8.83 14.70
C VAL A 214 15.33 -9.51 16.03
N LEU A 215 15.87 -8.97 17.14
CA LEU A 215 15.65 -9.50 18.50
C LEU A 215 14.24 -9.21 19.02
N ALA A 216 13.68 -8.06 18.65
CA ALA A 216 12.33 -7.63 18.94
C ALA A 216 11.67 -7.17 17.62
N PRO A 217 11.14 -8.12 16.83
CA PRO A 217 10.54 -7.82 15.53
C PRO A 217 9.49 -6.70 15.62
N PRO A 218 9.54 -5.72 14.69
CA PRO A 218 8.66 -4.56 14.77
C PRO A 218 7.20 -4.97 14.66
N ARG A 219 6.37 -4.40 15.53
CA ARG A 219 4.92 -4.57 15.53
C ARG A 219 4.25 -3.25 15.82
N THR A 220 3.07 -3.02 15.26
CA THR A 220 2.26 -1.85 15.61
C THR A 220 1.80 -1.95 17.07
N SER A 221 2.43 -1.17 17.95
CA SER A 221 2.08 -1.11 19.38
C SER A 221 0.71 -0.44 19.57
N THR A 222 -0.22 -1.14 20.20
CA THR A 222 -1.63 -0.75 20.26
C THR A 222 -2.32 -1.26 21.53
N ALA A 223 -3.46 -0.66 21.85
CA ALA A 223 -4.24 -1.00 23.05
C ALA A 223 -4.98 -2.35 22.94
N SER A 224 -5.24 -2.85 21.72
CA SER A 224 -5.94 -4.11 21.49
C SER A 224 -5.52 -4.77 20.17
N ALA A 225 -5.81 -6.07 20.04
CA ALA A 225 -5.60 -6.79 18.78
C ALA A 225 -6.43 -6.18 17.63
N THR A 226 -7.68 -5.81 17.87
CA THR A 226 -8.54 -5.15 16.87
C THR A 226 -7.92 -3.84 16.38
N GLN A 227 -7.38 -3.02 17.29
CA GLN A 227 -6.72 -1.77 16.92
C GLN A 227 -5.46 -2.02 16.09
N ARG A 228 -4.65 -3.02 16.46
CA ARG A 228 -3.48 -3.42 15.67
C ARG A 228 -3.86 -3.75 14.24
N THR A 229 -4.85 -4.62 14.06
CA THR A 229 -5.31 -5.06 12.75
C THR A 229 -5.91 -3.91 11.95
N ALA A 230 -6.69 -3.02 12.58
CA ALA A 230 -7.26 -1.85 11.94
C ALA A 230 -6.19 -0.87 11.45
N LEU A 231 -5.20 -0.54 12.29
CA LEU A 231 -4.10 0.35 11.91
C LEU A 231 -3.18 -0.29 10.86
N GLY A 232 -2.95 -1.59 10.94
CA GLY A 232 -2.22 -2.36 9.94
C GLY A 232 -2.91 -2.37 8.58
N TYR A 233 -4.22 -2.60 8.55
CA TYR A 233 -5.02 -2.48 7.33
C TYR A 233 -4.90 -1.08 6.72
N LEU A 234 -5.09 -0.02 7.52
CA LEU A 234 -4.96 1.36 7.07
C LEU A 234 -3.53 1.69 6.60
N HIS A 235 -2.50 1.07 7.18
CA HIS A 235 -1.12 1.21 6.70
C HIS A 235 -0.93 0.65 5.30
N GLY A 236 -1.33 -0.59 5.06
CA GLY A 236 -1.19 -1.27 3.76
C GLY A 236 -2.10 -0.72 2.66
N ASN A 237 -3.24 -0.11 3.02
CA ASN A 237 -4.26 0.31 2.06
C ASN A 237 -4.41 1.83 1.91
N CYS A 238 -3.97 2.62 2.89
CA CYS A 238 -4.15 4.09 2.89
C CYS A 238 -2.85 4.85 3.18
N GLY A 239 -1.93 4.27 3.98
CA GLY A 239 -0.67 4.89 4.40
C GLY A 239 0.31 5.23 3.27
N HIS A 240 0.08 4.72 2.06
CA HIS A 240 0.84 5.12 0.88
C HIS A 240 0.58 6.58 0.48
N CYS A 241 -0.67 7.04 0.53
CA CYS A 241 -1.03 8.43 0.22
C CYS A 241 -1.14 9.29 1.48
N HIS A 242 -1.63 8.71 2.60
CA HIS A 242 -1.81 9.38 3.87
C HIS A 242 -0.56 9.26 4.75
N ASN A 243 0.46 10.06 4.43
CA ASN A 243 1.74 10.12 5.14
C ASN A 243 2.35 11.54 5.04
N PRO A 244 3.37 11.89 5.84
CA PRO A 244 3.87 13.26 5.92
C PRO A 244 4.69 13.73 4.71
N TYR A 245 5.08 12.82 3.81
CA TYR A 245 5.91 13.14 2.63
C TYR A 245 5.08 13.26 1.34
N GLY A 246 3.90 12.63 1.30
CA GLY A 246 3.07 12.56 0.12
C GLY A 246 2.30 13.84 -0.22
N PRO A 247 1.61 13.86 -1.37
CA PRO A 247 0.83 15.02 -1.84
C PRO A 247 -0.35 15.36 -0.91
N LEU A 248 -0.81 14.40 -0.09
CA LEU A 248 -1.88 14.61 0.89
C LEU A 248 -1.37 15.04 2.27
N SER A 249 -0.08 15.33 2.43
CA SER A 249 0.51 15.72 3.72
C SER A 249 -0.20 16.90 4.39
N ARG A 250 -0.64 17.89 3.59
CA ARG A 250 -1.39 19.07 4.09
C ARG A 250 -2.76 18.74 4.68
N LEU A 251 -3.32 17.56 4.38
CA LEU A 251 -4.54 17.10 5.04
C LEU A 251 -4.28 16.80 6.52
N GLY A 252 -3.03 16.54 6.92
CA GLY A 252 -2.68 16.19 8.29
C GLY A 252 -3.30 14.88 8.74
N LEU A 253 -3.58 13.95 7.82
CA LEU A 253 -4.07 12.60 8.09
C LEU A 253 -2.95 11.62 7.73
N TYR A 254 -2.36 10.97 8.74
CA TYR A 254 -1.21 10.11 8.58
C TYR A 254 -1.54 8.70 9.03
N LEU A 255 -1.70 7.77 8.09
CA LEU A 255 -2.14 6.39 8.35
C LEU A 255 -1.01 5.36 8.25
N ARG A 256 0.16 5.77 7.74
CA ARG A 256 1.35 4.91 7.68
C ARG A 256 1.88 4.65 9.10
N GLN A 257 2.00 3.38 9.47
CA GLN A 257 2.73 2.96 10.66
C GLN A 257 4.25 2.93 10.40
N SER A 258 5.02 3.04 11.48
CA SER A 258 6.48 2.96 11.51
C SER A 258 6.94 1.69 12.23
N ALA A 259 8.13 1.20 11.89
CA ALA A 259 8.83 0.15 12.64
C ALA A 259 9.21 0.60 14.06
N ASP A 260 9.36 1.91 14.28
CA ASP A 260 9.41 2.53 15.60
C ASP A 260 7.99 2.97 16.02
N PRO A 261 7.36 2.29 16.99
CA PRO A 261 6.00 2.62 17.39
C PRO A 261 5.83 4.08 17.87
N GLY A 262 6.88 4.68 18.44
CA GLY A 262 6.87 6.07 18.92
C GLY A 262 6.73 7.11 17.81
N ARG A 263 7.01 6.74 16.56
CA ARG A 263 6.91 7.63 15.38
C ARG A 263 5.57 7.56 14.67
N SER A 264 4.68 6.64 15.07
CA SER A 264 3.37 6.46 14.41
C SER A 264 2.36 7.51 14.88
N ALA A 265 1.90 8.37 13.98
CA ALA A 265 0.95 9.45 14.27
C ALA A 265 -0.52 9.11 13.93
N ALA A 266 -0.83 7.83 13.67
CA ALA A 266 -2.14 7.46 13.13
C ALA A 266 -3.29 7.77 14.07
N LEU A 267 -3.20 7.40 15.34
CA LEU A 267 -4.26 7.69 16.32
C LEU A 267 -4.45 9.20 16.51
N SER A 268 -3.36 9.93 16.77
CA SER A 268 -3.41 11.37 17.05
C SER A 268 -3.89 12.22 15.87
N THR A 269 -3.75 11.72 14.64
CA THR A 269 -4.24 12.41 13.43
C THR A 269 -5.59 11.91 12.91
N THR A 270 -6.18 10.89 13.55
CA THR A 270 -7.47 10.32 13.12
C THR A 270 -8.56 10.52 14.17
N PHE A 271 -8.31 10.11 15.40
CA PHE A 271 -9.32 10.07 16.44
C PHE A 271 -9.68 11.48 16.88
N ARG A 272 -10.99 11.78 16.89
CA ARG A 272 -11.56 13.08 17.29
C ARG A 272 -11.09 14.26 16.43
N MET A 273 -10.41 13.99 15.32
CA MET A 273 -10.00 15.01 14.39
C MET A 273 -11.17 15.34 13.47
N PRO A 274 -11.57 16.62 13.34
CA PRO A 274 -12.66 16.99 12.47
C PRO A 274 -12.31 16.78 10.99
N LEU A 275 -13.33 16.71 10.15
CA LEU A 275 -13.13 16.78 8.71
C LEU A 275 -12.66 18.19 8.32
N VAL A 276 -11.61 18.27 7.50
CA VAL A 276 -11.19 19.56 6.91
C VAL A 276 -12.27 20.09 5.96
N ARG A 277 -12.90 19.18 5.21
CA ARG A 277 -14.05 19.44 4.35
C ARG A 277 -14.85 18.16 4.18
N ALA A 278 -16.17 18.25 4.35
CA ALA A 278 -17.09 17.17 4.04
C ALA A 278 -17.07 16.89 2.51
N PRO A 279 -16.72 15.65 2.07
CA PRO A 279 -16.81 15.30 0.67
C PRO A 279 -18.27 15.17 0.24
N ALA A 280 -18.54 15.40 -1.06
CA ALA A 280 -19.89 15.22 -1.60
C ALA A 280 -20.37 13.78 -1.40
N GLY A 281 -21.60 13.61 -0.90
CA GLY A 281 -22.21 12.31 -0.63
C GLY A 281 -21.94 11.73 0.76
N ILE A 282 -21.13 12.37 1.61
CA ILE A 282 -21.00 11.97 3.01
C ILE A 282 -22.34 12.18 3.75
N LEU A 283 -22.65 11.33 4.73
CA LEU A 283 -23.89 11.47 5.48
C LEU A 283 -23.88 12.76 6.32
N PRO A 284 -25.01 13.49 6.41
CA PRO A 284 -25.16 14.61 7.33
C PRO A 284 -24.82 14.20 8.77
N GLY A 285 -24.13 15.05 9.52
CA GLY A 285 -23.66 14.76 10.88
C GLY A 285 -22.35 13.97 10.97
N THR A 286 -21.71 13.66 9.83
CA THR A 286 -20.37 13.06 9.84
C THR A 286 -19.31 14.14 10.10
N ASP A 287 -18.95 14.33 11.36
CA ASP A 287 -18.12 15.46 11.79
C ASP A 287 -16.63 15.12 11.92
N PHE A 288 -16.30 13.84 12.13
CA PHE A 288 -14.94 13.40 12.47
C PHE A 288 -14.37 12.44 11.43
N ARG A 289 -13.04 12.41 11.33
CA ARG A 289 -12.35 11.34 10.57
C ARG A 289 -12.68 9.99 11.19
N ILE A 290 -12.50 9.88 12.50
CA ILE A 290 -13.01 8.82 13.37
C ILE A 290 -13.51 9.46 14.67
N ALA A 291 -14.76 9.17 15.03
CA ALA A 291 -15.35 9.46 16.33
C ALA A 291 -15.31 8.18 17.19
N PRO A 292 -14.45 8.09 18.22
CA PRO A 292 -14.37 6.89 19.06
C PRO A 292 -15.71 6.55 19.70
N GLY A 293 -16.11 5.30 19.59
CA GLY A 293 -17.38 4.77 20.10
C GLY A 293 -18.59 4.95 19.19
N ASP A 294 -18.47 5.72 18.10
CA ASP A 294 -19.57 6.00 17.18
C ASP A 294 -19.13 5.95 15.70
N PRO A 295 -19.31 4.80 15.03
CA PRO A 295 -19.05 4.68 13.60
C PRO A 295 -19.92 5.58 12.71
N HIS A 296 -21.12 5.98 13.13
CA HIS A 296 -22.00 6.82 12.31
C HIS A 296 -21.47 8.23 12.14
N LEU A 297 -20.77 8.77 13.15
CA LEU A 297 -20.12 10.09 13.10
C LEU A 297 -18.73 10.05 12.42
N SER A 298 -18.30 8.88 11.94
CA SER A 298 -16.94 8.63 11.44
C SER A 298 -16.88 8.56 9.91
N ALA A 299 -16.06 9.41 9.29
CA ALA A 299 -15.97 9.48 7.83
C ALA A 299 -15.17 8.33 7.19
N ILE A 300 -14.11 7.83 7.85
CA ILE A 300 -13.25 6.78 7.26
C ILE A 300 -14.06 5.55 6.80
N PRO A 301 -14.86 4.88 7.66
CA PRO A 301 -15.62 3.70 7.24
C PRO A 301 -16.66 4.02 6.15
N GLN A 302 -17.33 5.18 6.21
CA GLN A 302 -18.28 5.60 5.17
C GLN A 302 -17.61 5.73 3.80
N ARG A 303 -16.40 6.30 3.75
CA ARG A 303 -15.64 6.45 2.50
C ARG A 303 -15.11 5.12 1.98
N MET A 304 -14.70 4.22 2.86
CA MET A 304 -14.31 2.84 2.51
C MET A 304 -15.47 2.06 1.88
N ALA A 305 -16.69 2.27 2.38
CA ALA A 305 -17.92 1.65 1.89
C ALA A 305 -18.48 2.26 0.59
N ALA A 306 -17.91 3.37 0.10
CA ALA A 306 -18.43 4.08 -1.06
C ALA A 306 -17.70 3.71 -2.36
N ARG A 307 -18.44 3.58 -3.46
CA ARG A 307 -17.88 3.45 -4.83
C ARG A 307 -18.27 4.59 -5.78
N ALA A 308 -18.79 5.68 -5.22
CA ALA A 308 -19.02 6.93 -5.93
C ALA A 308 -17.77 7.81 -5.92
N THR A 309 -17.36 8.35 -7.08
CA THR A 309 -16.04 8.99 -7.30
C THR A 309 -15.66 10.05 -6.26
N ALA A 310 -16.58 10.91 -5.83
CA ALA A 310 -16.27 11.99 -4.88
C ALA A 310 -16.07 11.51 -3.43
N LEU A 311 -16.58 10.32 -3.10
CA LEU A 311 -16.64 9.79 -1.74
C LEU A 311 -15.67 8.61 -1.54
N GLN A 312 -15.55 7.77 -2.57
CA GLN A 312 -14.79 6.52 -2.58
C GLN A 312 -13.37 6.69 -2.04
N MET A 313 -12.99 5.76 -1.15
CA MET A 313 -11.62 5.51 -0.73
C MET A 313 -11.34 4.01 -0.70
N PRO A 314 -10.17 3.54 -1.20
CA PRO A 314 -9.19 4.31 -1.98
C PRO A 314 -9.78 4.74 -3.34
N PRO A 315 -9.34 5.88 -3.90
CA PRO A 315 -9.91 6.43 -5.14
C PRO A 315 -9.46 5.67 -6.40
N ILE A 316 -8.47 4.80 -6.28
CA ILE A 316 -7.87 4.02 -7.36
C ILE A 316 -7.67 2.57 -6.91
N GLY A 317 -7.66 1.66 -7.88
CA GLY A 317 -7.31 0.25 -7.66
C GLY A 317 -8.38 -0.62 -7.00
N THR A 318 -9.60 -0.10 -6.80
CA THR A 318 -10.74 -0.91 -6.34
C THR A 318 -12.05 -0.50 -7.03
N ALA A 319 -12.86 -1.48 -7.38
CA ALA A 319 -14.22 -1.35 -7.89
C ALA A 319 -15.28 -1.93 -6.93
N ARG A 320 -14.88 -2.82 -6.02
CA ARG A 320 -15.78 -3.51 -5.05
C ARG A 320 -15.46 -3.09 -3.62
N VAL A 321 -16.45 -3.10 -2.74
CA VAL A 321 -16.28 -2.80 -1.31
C VAL A 321 -15.57 -3.94 -0.59
N ASP A 322 -14.55 -3.61 0.19
CA ASP A 322 -13.92 -4.54 1.14
C ASP A 322 -14.76 -4.56 2.43
N ALA A 323 -15.80 -5.41 2.45
CA ALA A 323 -16.75 -5.46 3.54
C ALA A 323 -16.09 -5.88 4.87
N GLU A 324 -15.17 -6.85 4.82
CA GLU A 324 -14.42 -7.31 6.00
C GLU A 324 -13.62 -6.19 6.65
N ALA A 325 -12.99 -5.33 5.83
CA ALA A 325 -12.26 -4.18 6.33
C ALA A 325 -13.17 -3.09 6.88
N VAL A 326 -14.30 -2.80 6.23
CA VAL A 326 -15.30 -1.85 6.75
C VAL A 326 -15.80 -2.31 8.12
N ASP A 327 -16.11 -3.61 8.26
CA ASP A 327 -16.55 -4.20 9.52
C ASP A 327 -15.46 -4.16 10.60
N LEU A 328 -14.20 -4.43 10.24
CA LEU A 328 -13.06 -4.29 11.13
C LEU A 328 -12.92 -2.85 11.66
N ILE A 329 -12.99 -1.86 10.78
CA ILE A 329 -12.87 -0.46 11.19
C ILE A 329 -14.06 -0.03 12.06
N ASN A 330 -15.29 -0.41 11.70
CA ASN A 330 -16.47 -0.12 12.52
C ASN A 330 -16.38 -0.77 13.92
N ARG A 331 -15.91 -2.02 13.98
CA ARG A 331 -15.69 -2.73 15.26
C ARG A 331 -14.65 -2.03 16.11
N TRP A 332 -13.50 -1.71 15.52
CA TRP A 332 -12.44 -0.96 16.21
C TRP A 332 -12.95 0.37 16.77
N ILE A 333 -13.71 1.13 15.98
CA ILE A 333 -14.30 2.39 16.41
C ILE A 333 -15.26 2.17 17.58
N THR A 334 -16.11 1.14 17.51
CA THR A 334 -17.07 0.81 18.58
C THR A 334 -16.37 0.41 19.88
N GLU A 335 -15.30 -0.38 19.79
CA GLU A 335 -14.48 -0.81 20.93
C GLU A 335 -13.67 0.34 21.55
N ALA A 336 -13.34 1.37 20.78
CA ALA A 336 -12.59 2.54 21.24
C ALA A 336 -13.38 3.48 22.18
N ARG A 337 -14.54 3.06 22.71
CA ARG A 337 -15.28 3.81 23.73
C ARG A 337 -14.38 4.09 24.92
N ILE A 338 -14.30 5.36 25.30
CA ILE A 338 -13.70 5.75 26.57
C ILE A 338 -14.65 5.28 27.68
N PRO A 339 -14.17 4.56 28.71
CA PRO A 339 -14.98 4.30 29.90
C PRO A 339 -15.49 5.64 30.44
N HIS A 340 -16.81 5.77 30.58
CA HIS A 340 -17.36 6.95 31.26
C HIS A 340 -16.88 6.94 32.71
N ALA A 341 -16.67 8.11 33.31
CA ALA A 341 -16.29 8.22 34.72
C ALA A 341 -17.26 7.50 35.69
N SER A 342 -18.46 7.15 35.25
CA SER A 342 -19.45 6.33 35.97
C SER A 342 -19.08 4.84 36.10
N ASP A 343 -18.21 4.31 35.25
CA ASP A 343 -17.86 2.88 35.27
C ASP A 343 -16.81 2.54 36.34
N GLN A 344 -16.18 3.54 36.95
CA GLN A 344 -15.24 3.35 38.07
C GLN A 344 -15.91 3.34 39.45
N GLN A 345 -17.22 3.62 39.54
CA GLN A 345 -17.96 3.56 40.82
C GLN A 345 -18.57 2.18 41.12
N ASN A 346 -18.57 1.24 40.17
CA ASN A 346 -19.17 -0.09 40.35
C ASN A 346 -18.16 -1.23 40.63
N VAL A 347 -16.88 -0.91 40.86
CA VAL A 347 -15.86 -1.92 41.26
C VAL A 347 -15.49 -1.83 42.75
N SER A 348 -16.18 -0.96 43.49
CA SER A 348 -16.01 -0.80 44.94
C SER A 348 -17.37 -0.92 45.64
N ASN A 349 -17.93 -2.13 45.67
CA ASN A 349 -18.93 -2.51 46.67
C ASN A 349 -18.82 -4.00 46.99
#